data_AF-A0A1V5VKM8-F1
#
_entry.id   AF-A0A1V5VKM8-F1
#
_cell.length_a   1.000
_cell.length_b   1.000
_cell.length_c   1.000
_cell.angle_alpha   90.00
_cell.angle_beta   90.00
_cell.angle_gamma   90.00
#
_symmetry.space_group_name_H-M   'P 1'
#
loop_
_entity.id
_entity.type
_entity.pdbx_description
1 polymer ?
#
loop_
_entity_poly.entity_id
_entity_poly.type
_entity_poly.pdbx_seq_one_letter_code
_entity_poly.pdbx_strand_id
1 'polypeptide(L)'
;MAHCSYTALRPQLPLRWPAPPDLPAVPKRRYRSHYAYLGAADLDTPGVWEELTDFELLLRLVDFSPLRPVLAQLLGWTSAKGWTPFDPVSLFLLCGWQLTEKWNRATTLENLAQARYAGVRQRLGFQEGVYPTEGGLRYFLTVLGQHSPDTATAITLPAYGDSPALDLAIQRLNQLLLQAVALLHGYGFFSAAAWNQATVCPDGMLHFAASHMRCTALADTCYQPPPRPCPARDKERRGCACDTPACAQVCRHAPVREPAARYVWYSGSNGPQPSPNTPAPSAAVPEPHPRGQGVYGYKSMALCQATIRRLCWAFSGGIRGVRPRDKRA
;
A
#
# COMPACT_ATOMS: atom_id res chain seq x y z
N MET A 1 -26.89 -13.07 12.87
CA MET A 1 -25.56 -13.19 12.21
C MET A 1 -24.56 -12.40 13.04
N ALA A 2 -23.75 -13.08 13.86
CA ALA A 2 -22.89 -12.48 14.87
C ALA A 2 -21.51 -13.15 14.88
N HIS A 3 -20.84 -13.22 13.72
CA HIS A 3 -19.58 -14.00 13.61
C HIS A 3 -18.31 -13.22 13.94
N CYS A 4 -18.38 -11.89 14.12
CA CYS A 4 -17.22 -11.07 14.44
C CYS A 4 -17.58 -9.97 15.46
N SER A 5 -17.94 -10.36 16.69
CA SER A 5 -18.13 -9.44 17.81
C SER A 5 -17.00 -9.60 18.82
N TYR A 6 -16.70 -8.54 19.59
CA TYR A 6 -15.69 -8.64 20.65
C TYR A 6 -15.97 -9.79 21.62
N THR A 7 -17.22 -9.99 22.03
CA THR A 7 -17.62 -11.09 22.94
C THR A 7 -17.24 -12.46 22.39
N ALA A 8 -17.38 -12.68 21.08
CA ALA A 8 -17.02 -13.94 20.43
C ALA A 8 -15.50 -14.10 20.20
N LEU A 9 -14.78 -12.99 20.03
CA LEU A 9 -13.33 -12.96 19.83
C LEU A 9 -12.54 -13.02 21.13
N ARG A 10 -13.07 -12.48 22.23
CA ARG A 10 -12.41 -12.39 23.55
C ARG A 10 -11.76 -13.70 24.02
N PRO A 11 -12.41 -14.89 23.96
CA PRO A 11 -11.77 -16.13 24.39
C PRO A 11 -10.64 -16.62 23.45
N GLN A 12 -10.51 -16.03 22.26
CA GLN A 12 -9.52 -16.38 21.25
C GLN A 12 -8.32 -15.43 21.24
N LEU A 13 -8.33 -14.40 22.10
CA LEU A 13 -7.23 -13.42 22.15
C LEU A 13 -5.99 -13.99 22.85
N PRO A 14 -4.78 -13.61 22.42
CA PRO A 14 -4.50 -12.76 21.25
C PRO A 14 -4.71 -13.48 19.92
N LEU A 15 -5.17 -12.73 18.92
CA LEU A 15 -5.12 -13.17 17.53
C LEU A 15 -3.65 -13.21 17.10
N ARG A 16 -3.05 -14.40 17.11
CA ARG A 16 -1.62 -14.54 16.82
C ARG A 16 -1.35 -14.40 15.33
N TRP A 17 -0.46 -13.48 14.99
CA TRP A 17 -0.03 -13.32 13.60
C TRP A 17 0.52 -14.65 13.04
N PRO A 18 0.08 -15.10 11.85
CA PRO A 18 0.57 -16.35 11.28
C PRO A 18 2.00 -16.14 10.76
N ALA A 19 2.96 -16.90 11.29
CA ALA A 19 4.32 -16.95 10.79
C ALA A 19 4.61 -18.35 10.20
N PRO A 20 5.39 -18.45 9.11
CA PRO A 20 5.84 -19.74 8.59
C PRO A 20 6.61 -20.51 9.69
N PRO A 21 6.36 -21.82 9.85
CA PRO A 21 6.93 -22.61 10.95
C PRO A 21 8.45 -22.79 10.83
N ASP A 22 8.99 -22.76 9.61
CA ASP A 22 10.38 -23.15 9.32
C ASP A 22 11.35 -21.96 9.25
N LEU A 23 10.99 -20.82 9.85
CA LEU A 23 11.84 -19.64 9.79
C LEU A 23 13.08 -19.80 10.68
N PRO A 24 14.31 -19.55 10.16
CA PRO A 24 15.50 -19.50 11.00
C PRO A 24 15.36 -18.48 12.14
N ALA A 25 15.99 -18.81 13.27
CA ALA A 25 16.03 -17.96 14.44
C ALA A 25 16.65 -16.59 14.11
N VAL A 26 16.12 -15.54 14.74
CA VAL A 26 16.62 -14.18 14.55
C VAL A 26 18.03 -14.06 15.12
N PRO A 27 19.03 -13.63 14.33
CA PRO A 27 20.40 -13.57 14.82
C PRO A 27 20.60 -12.46 15.85
N LYS A 28 19.81 -11.37 15.80
CA LYS A 28 19.86 -10.26 16.75
C LYS A 28 19.08 -10.59 18.02
N ARG A 29 19.74 -10.45 19.18
CA ARG A 29 19.16 -10.71 20.52
C ARG A 29 18.88 -9.45 21.35
N ARG A 30 19.40 -8.30 20.94
CA ARG A 30 19.24 -7.02 21.63
C ARG A 30 18.74 -5.97 20.65
N TYR A 31 17.86 -5.11 21.15
CA TYR A 31 17.20 -4.07 20.38
C TYR A 31 17.05 -2.81 21.21
N ARG A 32 16.98 -1.65 20.54
CA ARG A 32 16.73 -0.33 21.18
C ARG A 32 15.25 -0.10 21.52
N SER A 33 14.36 -0.81 20.84
CA SER A 33 12.94 -0.95 21.17
C SER A 33 12.64 -2.44 21.33
N HIS A 34 11.55 -2.80 22.02
CA HIS A 34 11.16 -4.19 22.16
C HIS A 34 9.64 -4.29 22.17
N TYR A 35 9.06 -4.68 21.04
CA TYR A 35 7.63 -4.95 20.96
C TYR A 35 7.29 -6.18 21.81
N ALA A 36 6.30 -6.02 22.68
CA ALA A 36 5.66 -7.11 23.39
C ALA A 36 4.15 -6.88 23.36
N TYR A 37 3.39 -7.95 23.19
CA TYR A 37 1.95 -7.87 23.26
C TYR A 37 1.51 -7.58 24.72
N LEU A 38 0.80 -6.47 24.93
CA LEU A 38 0.41 -5.99 26.27
C LEU A 38 -1.01 -6.42 26.69
N GLY A 39 -1.66 -7.29 25.92
CA GLY A 39 -3.02 -7.74 26.24
C GLY A 39 -4.12 -6.79 25.78
N ALA A 40 -5.34 -7.27 25.99
CA ALA A 40 -6.61 -6.62 25.61
C ALA A 40 -7.54 -6.39 26.81
N ALA A 41 -7.08 -6.60 28.04
CA ALA A 41 -7.93 -6.58 29.23
C ALA A 41 -8.63 -5.23 29.45
N ASP A 42 -8.02 -4.13 29.01
CA ASP A 42 -8.60 -2.79 29.06
C ASP A 42 -9.85 -2.64 28.18
N LEU A 43 -10.04 -3.49 27.16
CA LEU A 43 -11.25 -3.51 26.34
C LEU A 43 -12.50 -3.99 27.10
N ASP A 44 -12.36 -4.58 28.28
CA ASP A 44 -13.51 -4.94 29.11
C ASP A 44 -14.07 -3.75 29.90
N THR A 45 -13.34 -2.63 29.94
CA THR A 45 -13.78 -1.41 30.61
C THR A 45 -14.71 -0.60 29.68
N PRO A 46 -15.93 -0.24 30.14
CA PRO A 46 -16.82 0.64 29.38
C PRO A 46 -16.14 1.97 29.04
N GLY A 47 -16.44 2.54 27.88
CA GLY A 47 -15.88 3.83 27.44
C GLY A 47 -14.53 3.76 26.73
N VAL A 48 -13.71 2.74 27.03
CA VAL A 48 -12.38 2.59 26.39
C VAL A 48 -12.51 2.48 24.86
N TRP A 49 -13.56 1.83 24.37
CA TRP A 49 -13.77 1.65 22.93
C TRP A 49 -14.00 2.97 22.17
N GLU A 50 -14.59 3.98 22.81
CA GLU A 50 -14.88 5.27 22.18
C GLU A 50 -13.61 6.12 22.00
N GLU A 51 -12.63 5.93 22.88
CA GLU A 51 -11.37 6.68 22.88
C GLU A 51 -10.31 6.08 21.95
N LEU A 52 -10.43 4.79 21.60
CA LEU A 52 -9.43 4.10 20.78
C LEU A 52 -9.64 4.32 19.28
N THR A 53 -8.54 4.65 18.61
CA THR A 53 -8.42 4.55 17.16
C THR A 53 -8.48 3.09 16.70
N ASP A 54 -8.81 2.86 15.42
CA ASP A 54 -8.82 1.51 14.83
C ASP A 54 -7.42 0.85 14.93
N PHE A 55 -6.35 1.64 14.86
CA PHE A 55 -4.98 1.16 15.01
C PHE A 55 -4.68 0.74 16.46
N GLU A 56 -5.12 1.51 17.45
CA GLU A 56 -4.91 1.15 18.85
C GLU A 56 -5.73 -0.05 19.29
N LEU A 57 -6.92 -0.24 18.71
CA LEU A 57 -7.70 -1.46 18.88
C LEU A 57 -6.96 -2.66 18.27
N LEU A 58 -6.35 -2.52 17.08
CA LEU A 58 -5.53 -3.56 16.47
C LEU A 58 -4.38 -4.02 17.40
N LEU A 59 -3.70 -3.09 18.07
CA LEU A 59 -2.61 -3.41 19.01
C LEU A 59 -3.06 -4.20 20.25
N ARG A 60 -4.37 -4.23 20.54
CA ARG A 60 -4.96 -5.03 21.62
C ARG A 60 -5.43 -6.39 21.11
N LEU A 61 -5.91 -6.46 19.88
CA LEU A 61 -6.45 -7.71 19.33
C LEU A 61 -5.36 -8.66 18.83
N VAL A 62 -4.30 -8.12 18.21
CA VAL A 62 -3.32 -8.92 17.47
C VAL A 62 -1.97 -8.96 18.18
N ASP A 63 -1.43 -10.17 18.37
CA ASP A 63 -0.04 -10.38 18.78
C ASP A 63 0.85 -10.46 17.54
N PHE A 64 1.65 -9.42 17.33
CA PHE A 64 2.58 -9.31 16.19
C PHE A 64 3.96 -9.92 16.48
N SER A 65 4.19 -10.51 17.66
CA SER A 65 5.49 -11.11 18.00
C SER A 65 6.00 -12.11 16.96
N PRO A 66 5.14 -12.94 16.33
CA PRO A 66 5.57 -13.87 15.28
C PRO A 66 6.11 -13.20 14.00
N LEU A 67 5.85 -11.90 13.77
CA LEU A 67 6.43 -11.18 12.62
C LEU A 67 7.93 -10.95 12.75
N ARG A 68 8.48 -10.98 13.96
CA ARG A 68 9.89 -10.63 14.18
C ARG A 68 10.86 -11.47 13.32
N PRO A 69 10.79 -12.81 13.27
CA PRO A 69 11.60 -13.61 12.36
C PRO A 69 11.35 -13.34 10.89
N VAL A 70 10.09 -13.10 10.49
CA VAL A 70 9.74 -12.75 9.10
C VAL A 70 10.44 -11.47 8.68
N LEU A 71 10.30 -10.41 9.48
CA LEU A 71 10.87 -9.10 9.19
C LEU A 71 12.40 -9.12 9.27
N ALA A 72 13.00 -9.86 10.20
CA ALA A 72 14.45 -10.00 10.29
C ALA A 72 15.06 -10.62 9.01
N GLN A 73 14.39 -11.61 8.43
CA GLN A 73 14.80 -12.21 7.16
C GLN A 73 14.63 -11.25 5.98
N LEU A 74 13.50 -10.54 5.93
CA LEU A 74 13.28 -9.51 4.91
C LEU A 74 14.31 -8.36 5.04
N LEU A 75 14.81 -8.09 6.24
CA LEU A 75 15.89 -7.13 6.44
C LEU A 75 17.28 -7.69 6.11
N GLY A 76 17.39 -8.97 5.74
CA GLY A 76 18.64 -9.61 5.38
C GLY A 76 19.61 -9.76 6.54
N TRP A 77 19.12 -9.85 7.78
CA TRP A 77 19.98 -9.99 8.95
C TRP A 77 20.59 -11.39 9.02
N THR A 78 21.91 -11.48 8.85
CA THR A 78 22.66 -12.75 8.82
C THR A 78 23.56 -12.94 10.05
N SER A 79 23.75 -11.93 10.89
CA SER A 79 24.66 -11.98 12.04
C SER A 79 24.15 -11.20 13.24
N ALA A 80 24.53 -11.65 14.44
CA ALA A 80 24.32 -10.93 15.69
C ALA A 80 25.27 -9.72 15.84
N LYS A 81 26.43 -9.73 15.17
CA LYS A 81 27.52 -8.75 15.35
C LYS A 81 27.13 -7.35 14.83
N GLY A 82 27.79 -6.33 15.37
CA GLY A 82 27.59 -4.92 14.98
C GLY A 82 26.54 -4.18 15.83
N TRP A 83 25.95 -3.14 15.25
CA TRP A 83 25.03 -2.21 15.91
C TRP A 83 23.76 -2.89 16.47
N THR A 84 23.18 -2.28 17.52
CA THR A 84 21.91 -2.67 18.16
C THR A 84 20.76 -1.94 17.46
N PRO A 85 20.00 -2.59 16.56
CA PRO A 85 18.94 -1.93 15.82
C PRO A 85 17.69 -1.72 16.68
N PHE A 86 16.71 -1.00 16.16
CA PHE A 86 15.34 -1.07 16.69
C PHE A 86 14.72 -2.45 16.35
N ASP A 87 13.79 -2.90 17.18
CA ASP A 87 13.03 -4.12 16.91
C ASP A 87 12.24 -3.95 15.60
N PRO A 88 12.36 -4.89 14.65
CA PRO A 88 11.71 -4.75 13.36
C PRO A 88 10.19 -4.73 13.47
N VAL A 89 9.60 -5.38 14.49
CA VAL A 89 8.14 -5.30 14.73
C VAL A 89 7.75 -3.90 15.20
N SER A 90 8.53 -3.27 16.08
CA SER A 90 8.29 -1.89 16.49
C SER A 90 8.31 -0.92 15.31
N LEU A 91 9.30 -1.06 14.41
CA LEU A 91 9.39 -0.23 13.20
C LEU A 91 8.24 -0.50 12.23
N PHE A 92 7.87 -1.75 12.03
CA PHE A 92 6.73 -2.14 11.18
C PHE A 92 5.43 -1.52 11.69
N LEU A 93 5.14 -1.63 12.98
CA LEU A 93 3.95 -1.07 13.59
C LEU A 93 3.98 0.47 13.59
N LEU A 94 5.15 1.09 13.79
CA LEU A 94 5.31 2.55 13.67
C LEU A 94 4.98 3.05 12.26
N CYS A 95 5.41 2.32 11.22
CA CYS A 95 4.99 2.61 9.84
C CYS A 95 3.49 2.39 9.63
N GLY A 96 2.90 1.37 10.26
CA GLY A 96 1.45 1.15 10.23
C GLY A 96 0.67 2.30 10.87
N TRP A 97 1.14 2.79 12.01
CA TRP A 97 0.55 3.94 12.70
C TRP A 97 0.65 5.20 11.83
N GLN A 98 1.84 5.49 11.30
CA GLN A 98 2.07 6.59 10.37
C GLN A 98 1.05 6.59 9.22
N LEU A 99 0.84 5.43 8.59
CA LEU A 99 -0.04 5.31 7.43
C LEU A 99 -1.52 5.44 7.80
N THR A 100 -1.92 4.90 8.95
CA THR A 100 -3.32 4.97 9.43
C THR A 100 -3.70 6.41 9.77
N GLU A 101 -2.80 7.14 10.44
CA GLU A 101 -2.99 8.55 10.79
C GLU A 101 -2.70 9.52 9.63
N LYS A 102 -2.20 9.00 8.50
CA LYS A 102 -1.83 9.78 7.30
C LYS A 102 -0.77 10.86 7.57
N TRP A 103 0.14 10.58 8.49
CA TRP A 103 1.24 11.49 8.82
C TRP A 103 2.45 11.28 7.91
N ASN A 104 3.24 12.33 7.76
CA ASN A 104 4.61 12.20 7.25
C ASN A 104 5.52 11.66 8.37
N ARG A 105 6.76 11.28 8.03
CA ARG A 105 7.70 10.68 8.99
C ARG A 105 8.07 11.62 10.14
N ALA A 106 8.29 12.91 9.86
CA ALA A 106 8.64 13.92 10.86
C ALA A 106 7.54 13.99 11.93
N THR A 107 6.30 14.22 11.49
CA THR A 107 5.13 14.30 12.35
C THR A 107 4.89 13.01 13.13
N THR A 108 5.14 11.84 12.55
CA THR A 108 5.07 10.56 13.29
C THR A 108 6.08 10.51 14.44
N LEU A 109 7.33 10.94 14.23
CA LEU A 109 8.36 10.92 15.26
C LEU A 109 8.11 11.97 16.36
N GLU A 110 7.62 13.16 15.96
CA GLU A 110 7.16 14.18 16.90
C GLU A 110 6.01 13.66 17.78
N ASN A 111 5.01 13.03 17.17
CA ASN A 111 3.89 12.45 17.90
C ASN A 111 4.33 11.28 18.78
N LEU A 112 5.27 10.44 18.34
CA LEU A 112 5.81 9.35 19.17
C LEU A 112 6.43 9.87 20.49
N ALA A 113 7.00 11.08 20.46
CA ALA A 113 7.60 11.72 21.63
C ALA A 113 6.59 12.38 22.58
N GLN A 114 5.35 12.65 22.14
CA GLN A 114 4.38 13.37 22.96
C GLN A 114 3.78 12.50 24.07
N ALA A 115 3.47 13.14 25.21
CA ALA A 115 2.87 12.46 26.37
C ALA A 115 1.49 11.85 26.06
N ARG A 116 0.66 12.51 25.24
CA ARG A 116 -0.67 12.01 24.84
C ARG A 116 -0.62 10.67 24.11
N TYR A 117 0.50 10.32 23.48
CA TYR A 117 0.70 9.05 22.77
C TYR A 117 1.58 8.06 23.55
N ALA A 118 1.77 8.27 24.86
CA ALA A 118 2.58 7.38 25.70
C ALA A 118 2.08 5.92 25.66
N GLY A 119 0.77 5.70 25.67
CA GLY A 119 0.17 4.36 25.57
C GLY A 119 0.49 3.67 24.23
N VAL A 120 0.40 4.40 23.12
CA VAL A 120 0.78 3.90 21.79
C VAL A 120 2.28 3.60 21.77
N ARG A 121 3.12 4.54 22.22
CA ARG A 121 4.58 4.39 22.32
C ARG A 121 4.97 3.10 23.05
N GLN A 122 4.34 2.85 24.21
CA GLN A 122 4.57 1.66 25.01
C GLN A 122 4.17 0.37 24.26
N ARG A 123 2.99 0.34 23.64
CA ARG A 123 2.49 -0.82 22.88
C ARG A 123 3.31 -1.11 21.62
N LEU A 124 3.95 -0.09 21.04
CA LEU A 124 4.93 -0.25 19.96
C LEU A 124 6.29 -0.76 20.45
N GLY A 125 6.56 -0.70 21.76
CA GLY A 125 7.81 -1.14 22.38
C GLY A 125 8.92 -0.11 22.41
N PHE A 126 8.62 1.18 22.19
CA PHE A 126 9.61 2.25 22.27
C PHE A 126 9.74 2.78 23.71
N GLN A 127 10.96 3.12 24.09
CA GLN A 127 11.24 3.81 25.35
C GLN A 127 11.20 5.32 25.13
N GLU A 128 10.84 6.07 26.18
CA GLU A 128 10.84 7.52 26.11
C GLU A 128 12.25 8.06 25.83
N GLY A 129 12.34 8.99 24.87
CA GLY A 129 13.62 9.54 24.40
C GLY A 129 14.45 8.62 23.50
N VAL A 130 14.02 7.36 23.27
CA VAL A 130 14.74 6.40 22.42
C VAL A 130 13.92 6.10 21.16
N TYR A 131 14.07 6.97 20.16
CA TYR A 131 13.28 6.92 18.93
C TYR A 131 14.14 6.71 17.68
N PRO A 132 13.59 6.11 16.61
CA PRO A 132 14.25 6.09 15.32
C PRO A 132 14.33 7.50 14.73
N THR A 133 15.26 7.70 13.80
CA THR A 133 15.32 8.91 12.99
C THR A 133 14.52 8.72 11.70
N GLU A 134 14.21 9.81 10.99
CA GLU A 134 13.61 9.70 9.65
C GLU A 134 14.48 8.87 8.70
N GLY A 135 15.80 9.05 8.78
CA GLY A 135 16.76 8.24 8.04
C GLY A 135 16.64 6.76 8.37
N GLY A 136 16.45 6.42 9.65
CA GLY A 136 16.21 5.05 10.11
C GLY A 136 14.91 4.44 9.58
N LEU A 137 13.81 5.20 9.60
CA LEU A 137 12.53 4.76 9.01
C LEU A 137 12.63 4.58 7.50
N ARG A 138 13.31 5.49 6.80
CA ARG A 138 13.56 5.38 5.37
C ARG A 138 14.40 4.14 5.06
N TYR A 139 15.51 3.94 5.78
CA TYR A 139 16.36 2.77 5.62
C TYR A 139 15.57 1.47 5.80
N PHE A 140 14.76 1.37 6.87
CA PHE A 140 13.92 0.21 7.11
C PHE A 140 13.00 -0.12 5.92
N LEU A 141 12.25 0.87 5.41
CA LEU A 141 11.36 0.68 4.26
C LEU A 141 12.12 0.37 2.97
N THR A 142 13.26 1.04 2.75
CA THR A 142 14.10 0.82 1.57
C THR A 142 14.67 -0.60 1.55
N VAL A 143 15.22 -1.08 2.66
CA VAL A 143 15.79 -2.44 2.75
C VAL A 143 14.71 -3.50 2.59
N LEU A 144 13.55 -3.34 3.26
CA LEU A 144 12.41 -4.24 3.05
C LEU A 144 11.99 -4.31 1.57
N GLY A 145 11.95 -3.17 0.88
CA GLY A 145 11.63 -3.11 -0.54
C GLY A 145 12.70 -3.76 -1.42
N GLN A 146 13.99 -3.56 -1.12
CA GLN A 146 15.11 -4.11 -1.88
C GLN A 146 15.22 -5.62 -1.79
N HIS A 147 14.93 -6.21 -0.63
CA HIS A 147 14.97 -7.67 -0.42
C HIS A 147 13.62 -8.35 -0.63
N SER A 148 12.59 -7.60 -1.02
CA SER A 148 11.25 -8.15 -1.28
C SER A 148 11.17 -9.03 -2.52
N PRO A 149 11.79 -8.72 -3.68
CA PRO A 149 11.66 -9.56 -4.85
C PRO A 149 12.23 -10.97 -4.61
N ASP A 150 11.42 -11.99 -4.79
CA ASP A 150 11.88 -13.37 -4.92
C ASP A 150 12.20 -13.63 -6.39
N THR A 151 13.45 -13.40 -6.78
CA THR A 151 13.87 -13.54 -8.19
C THR A 151 13.81 -14.98 -8.70
N ALA A 152 13.64 -15.95 -7.79
CA ALA A 152 13.49 -17.37 -8.12
C ALA A 152 12.06 -17.77 -8.53
N THR A 153 11.05 -16.95 -8.21
CA THR A 153 9.64 -17.27 -8.50
C THR A 153 8.94 -16.07 -9.17
N ALA A 154 8.42 -16.29 -10.38
CA ALA A 154 7.67 -15.30 -11.13
C ALA A 154 6.30 -15.86 -11.56
N ILE A 155 5.31 -14.96 -11.62
CA ILE A 155 4.00 -15.24 -12.18
C ILE A 155 3.95 -14.62 -13.56
N THR A 156 3.75 -15.44 -14.59
CA THR A 156 3.49 -14.95 -15.94
C THR A 156 2.03 -14.53 -16.05
N LEU A 157 1.79 -13.24 -16.25
CA LEU A 157 0.48 -12.74 -16.62
C LEU A 157 0.33 -12.86 -18.15
N PRO A 158 -0.75 -13.49 -18.65
CA PRO A 158 -1.02 -13.51 -20.08
C PRO A 158 -1.32 -12.09 -20.59
N ALA A 159 -1.13 -11.87 -21.89
CA ALA A 159 -1.50 -10.61 -22.53
C ALA A 159 -3.00 -10.31 -22.30
N TYR A 160 -3.33 -9.04 -22.06
CA TYR A 160 -4.69 -8.58 -21.85
C TYR A 160 -4.94 -7.27 -22.59
N GLY A 161 -5.82 -7.31 -23.60
CA GLY A 161 -6.02 -6.20 -24.54
C GLY A 161 -4.70 -5.85 -25.24
N ASP A 162 -4.33 -4.57 -25.21
CA ASP A 162 -3.08 -4.06 -25.79
C ASP A 162 -1.84 -4.26 -24.87
N SER A 163 -2.01 -4.86 -23.69
CA SER A 163 -0.90 -5.06 -22.75
C SER A 163 -0.19 -6.39 -23.04
N PRO A 164 1.14 -6.41 -23.22
CA PRO A 164 1.89 -7.63 -23.46
C PRO A 164 1.87 -8.55 -22.23
N ALA A 165 2.17 -9.83 -22.44
CA ALA A 165 2.41 -10.75 -21.34
C ALA A 165 3.59 -10.24 -20.49
N LEU A 166 3.49 -10.42 -19.17
CA LEU A 166 4.45 -9.86 -18.21
C LEU A 166 4.80 -10.89 -17.14
N ASP A 167 6.10 -11.13 -16.97
CA ASP A 167 6.61 -11.90 -15.84
C ASP A 167 6.76 -10.99 -14.62
N LEU A 168 6.00 -11.30 -13.57
CA LEU A 168 6.02 -10.57 -12.31
C LEU A 168 6.72 -11.40 -11.24
N ALA A 169 7.88 -10.93 -10.77
CA ALA A 169 8.54 -11.53 -9.62
C ALA A 169 7.61 -11.50 -8.39
N ILE A 170 7.49 -12.64 -7.72
CA ILE A 170 6.73 -12.73 -6.47
C ILE A 170 7.45 -11.88 -5.43
N GLN A 171 6.71 -10.99 -4.79
CA GLN A 171 7.24 -10.16 -3.72
C GLN A 171 7.07 -10.89 -2.39
N ARG A 172 8.15 -11.20 -1.69
CA ARG A 172 8.13 -11.75 -0.33
C ARG A 172 7.34 -10.86 0.63
N LEU A 173 7.30 -9.55 0.39
CA LEU A 173 6.45 -8.63 1.14
C LEU A 173 4.94 -8.94 0.99
N ASN A 174 4.50 -9.57 -0.12
CA ASN A 174 3.12 -10.05 -0.27
C ASN A 174 2.79 -11.18 0.70
N GLN A 175 3.77 -11.91 1.23
CA GLN A 175 3.52 -12.89 2.29
C GLN A 175 2.91 -12.22 3.52
N LEU A 176 3.29 -10.97 3.85
CA LEU A 176 2.67 -10.24 4.95
C LEU A 176 1.18 -9.98 4.70
N LEU A 177 0.80 -9.64 3.45
CA LEU A 177 -0.61 -9.48 3.07
C LEU A 177 -1.36 -10.79 3.16
N LEU A 178 -0.79 -11.88 2.64
CA LEU A 178 -1.38 -13.21 2.73
C LEU A 178 -1.58 -13.63 4.19
N GLN A 179 -0.60 -13.37 5.05
CA GLN A 179 -0.66 -13.66 6.48
C GLN A 179 -1.76 -12.85 7.18
N ALA A 180 -1.90 -11.56 6.88
CA ALA A 180 -2.98 -10.76 7.42
C ALA A 180 -4.36 -11.23 6.95
N VAL A 181 -4.50 -11.52 5.67
CA VAL A 181 -5.75 -12.03 5.11
C VAL A 181 -6.10 -13.39 5.72
N ALA A 182 -5.11 -14.27 5.88
CA ALA A 182 -5.28 -15.57 6.53
C ALA A 182 -5.69 -15.42 8.01
N LEU A 183 -5.10 -14.46 8.73
CA LEU A 183 -5.48 -14.12 10.11
C LEU A 183 -6.95 -13.71 10.16
N LEU A 184 -7.33 -12.71 9.35
CA LEU A 184 -8.70 -12.20 9.32
C LEU A 184 -9.70 -13.28 8.91
N HIS A 185 -9.37 -14.09 7.91
CA HIS A 185 -10.23 -15.20 7.47
C HIS A 185 -10.36 -16.27 8.57
N GLY A 186 -9.25 -16.69 9.19
CA GLY A 186 -9.22 -17.72 10.23
C GLY A 186 -10.04 -17.35 11.47
N TYR A 187 -10.16 -16.05 11.77
CA TYR A 187 -10.95 -15.54 12.88
C TYR A 187 -12.34 -15.00 12.48
N GLY A 188 -12.81 -15.30 11.26
CA GLY A 188 -14.19 -15.04 10.86
C GLY A 188 -14.52 -13.57 10.55
N PHE A 189 -13.52 -12.74 10.24
CA PHE A 189 -13.73 -11.35 9.83
C PHE A 189 -14.37 -11.23 8.43
N PHE A 190 -14.27 -12.28 7.62
CA PHE A 190 -14.94 -12.40 6.33
C PHE A 190 -16.01 -13.47 6.39
N SER A 191 -17.19 -13.21 5.81
CA SER A 191 -18.15 -14.27 5.56
C SER A 191 -17.67 -15.16 4.42
N ALA A 192 -18.10 -16.43 4.39
CA ALA A 192 -17.78 -17.33 3.27
C ALA A 192 -18.23 -16.75 1.92
N ALA A 193 -19.37 -16.05 1.88
CA ALA A 193 -19.84 -15.35 0.69
C ALA A 193 -18.88 -14.21 0.27
N ALA A 194 -18.43 -13.38 1.21
CA ALA A 194 -17.48 -12.31 0.93
C ALA A 194 -16.12 -12.85 0.47
N TRP A 195 -15.66 -13.96 1.04
CA TRP A 195 -14.43 -14.63 0.63
C TRP A 195 -14.51 -15.16 -0.80
N ASN A 196 -15.59 -15.88 -1.13
CA ASN A 196 -15.78 -16.47 -2.46
C ASN A 196 -16.00 -15.43 -3.57
N GLN A 197 -16.44 -14.22 -3.21
CA GLN A 197 -16.63 -13.10 -4.13
C GLN A 197 -15.44 -12.12 -4.14
N ALA A 198 -14.40 -12.37 -3.34
CA ALA A 198 -13.26 -11.48 -3.24
C ALA A 198 -12.48 -11.47 -4.56
N THR A 199 -12.22 -10.26 -5.08
CA THR A 199 -11.41 -10.06 -6.28
C THR A 199 -10.08 -9.40 -5.90
N VAL A 200 -8.99 -9.88 -6.50
CA VAL A 200 -7.66 -9.27 -6.34
C VAL A 200 -7.52 -8.17 -7.38
N CYS A 201 -7.50 -6.92 -6.94
CA CYS A 201 -7.23 -5.79 -7.83
C CYS A 201 -5.72 -5.46 -7.82
N PRO A 202 -5.01 -5.59 -8.95
CA PRO A 202 -3.65 -5.06 -9.08
C PRO A 202 -3.73 -3.53 -9.06
N ASP A 203 -3.43 -2.92 -7.92
CA ASP A 203 -3.36 -1.47 -7.80
C ASP A 203 -2.08 -0.98 -8.51
N GLY A 204 -2.30 -0.35 -9.67
CA GLY A 204 -1.26 0.20 -10.53
C GLY A 204 -0.98 1.65 -10.16
N MET A 205 0.31 1.98 -10.00
CA MET A 205 0.72 3.34 -9.72
C MET A 205 0.94 4.12 -11.03
N LEU A 206 0.49 5.38 -11.04
CA LEU A 206 0.80 6.33 -12.09
C LEU A 206 2.04 7.13 -11.68
N HIS A 207 3.07 7.07 -12.51
CA HIS A 207 4.26 7.90 -12.38
C HIS A 207 4.17 9.04 -13.39
N PHE A 208 4.30 10.28 -12.92
CA PHE A 208 4.39 11.42 -13.82
C PHE A 208 5.74 11.44 -14.54
N ALA A 209 5.72 11.69 -15.84
CA ALA A 209 6.94 12.03 -16.56
C ALA A 209 7.44 13.40 -16.11
N ALA A 210 8.76 13.58 -16.05
CA ALA A 210 9.40 14.88 -15.86
C ALA A 210 9.31 15.75 -17.13
N SER A 211 9.01 15.16 -18.29
CA SER A 211 8.78 15.89 -19.54
C SER A 211 7.51 16.76 -19.52
N HIS A 212 7.65 18.01 -19.99
CA HIS A 212 6.54 18.92 -20.23
C HIS A 212 5.85 18.71 -21.60
N MET A 213 6.39 17.84 -22.47
CA MET A 213 5.78 17.52 -23.76
C MET A 213 4.61 16.55 -23.58
N ARG A 214 3.42 16.91 -24.07
CA ARG A 214 2.15 16.21 -23.76
C ARG A 214 1.36 15.76 -25.00
N CYS A 215 2.02 15.44 -26.12
CA CYS A 215 1.28 14.92 -27.28
C CYS A 215 0.60 13.60 -26.90
N THR A 216 -0.73 13.57 -26.87
CA THR A 216 -1.48 12.38 -26.45
C THR A 216 -1.60 11.32 -27.55
N ALA A 217 -1.10 11.62 -28.74
CA ALA A 217 -1.07 10.70 -29.88
C ALA A 217 0.35 10.15 -30.12
N LEU A 218 1.27 10.32 -29.19
CA LEU A 218 2.64 9.82 -29.34
C LEU A 218 2.66 8.31 -29.58
N ALA A 219 3.40 7.88 -30.60
CA ALA A 219 3.66 6.48 -30.93
C ALA A 219 5.16 6.28 -31.21
N ASP A 220 5.61 5.03 -31.31
CA ASP A 220 7.03 4.71 -31.51
C ASP A 220 7.57 5.27 -32.84
N THR A 221 6.71 5.43 -33.84
CA THR A 221 7.03 6.10 -35.11
C THR A 221 7.50 7.54 -34.91
N CYS A 222 7.09 8.23 -33.84
CA CYS A 222 7.51 9.61 -33.56
C CYS A 222 9.00 9.75 -33.20
N TYR A 223 9.67 8.65 -32.87
CA TYR A 223 11.10 8.59 -32.57
C TYR A 223 11.95 8.19 -33.79
N GLN A 224 11.33 7.93 -34.93
CA GLN A 224 12.01 7.58 -36.18
C GLN A 224 12.38 8.84 -36.99
N PRO A 225 13.43 8.78 -37.84
CA PRO A 225 13.78 9.89 -38.74
C PRO A 225 12.65 10.15 -39.77
N PRO A 226 12.55 11.37 -40.32
CA PRO A 226 11.62 11.68 -41.40
C PRO A 226 12.05 11.02 -42.72
N PRO A 227 11.12 10.81 -43.67
CA PRO A 227 9.69 11.14 -43.59
C PRO A 227 8.91 10.13 -42.72
N ARG A 228 8.00 10.64 -41.89
CA ARG A 228 7.12 9.82 -41.05
C ARG A 228 5.72 10.43 -40.95
N PRO A 229 4.65 9.62 -40.94
CA PRO A 229 3.29 10.12 -40.69
C PRO A 229 3.16 10.62 -39.25
N CYS A 230 2.31 11.62 -39.03
CA CYS A 230 2.02 12.13 -37.69
C CYS A 230 0.80 11.38 -37.11
N PRO A 231 0.95 10.57 -36.05
CA PRO A 231 -0.19 9.84 -35.48
C PRO A 231 -1.28 10.76 -34.92
N ALA A 232 -0.95 12.02 -34.62
CA ALA A 232 -1.93 13.01 -34.22
C ALA A 232 -2.84 13.42 -35.39
N ARG A 233 -2.32 13.50 -36.62
CA ARG A 233 -3.10 13.79 -37.83
C ARG A 233 -4.01 12.63 -38.18
N ASP A 234 -3.53 11.40 -38.01
CA ASP A 234 -4.33 10.18 -38.21
C ASP A 234 -5.50 10.10 -37.22
N LYS A 235 -5.39 10.77 -36.06
CA LYS A 235 -6.47 10.95 -35.08
C LYS A 235 -7.24 12.27 -35.24
N GLU A 236 -7.21 12.85 -36.44
CA GLU A 236 -7.91 14.09 -36.81
C GLU A 236 -7.54 15.30 -35.93
N ARG A 237 -6.30 15.34 -35.43
CA ARG A 237 -5.77 16.48 -34.67
C ARG A 237 -4.76 17.26 -35.50
N ARG A 238 -4.48 18.50 -35.10
CA ARG A 238 -3.53 19.41 -35.78
C ARG A 238 -2.20 18.73 -36.16
N GLY A 239 -1.62 17.97 -35.22
CA GLY A 239 -0.35 17.25 -35.38
C GLY A 239 0.85 18.11 -35.81
N CYS A 240 1.98 17.46 -36.13
CA CYS A 240 3.11 18.08 -36.81
C CYS A 240 3.11 17.75 -38.30
N ALA A 241 3.70 18.62 -39.12
CA ALA A 241 4.05 18.29 -40.49
C ALA A 241 5.18 17.24 -40.55
N CYS A 242 5.98 17.17 -39.47
CA CYS A 242 7.03 16.18 -39.21
C CYS A 242 8.10 16.03 -40.32
N ASP A 243 8.14 16.98 -41.25
CA ASP A 243 9.08 17.21 -42.35
C ASP A 243 9.92 18.50 -42.16
N THR A 244 9.63 19.28 -41.12
CA THR A 244 10.35 20.52 -40.80
C THR A 244 11.64 20.24 -40.02
N PRO A 245 12.62 21.18 -40.04
CA PRO A 245 13.86 21.05 -39.26
C PRO A 245 13.63 20.78 -37.77
N ALA A 246 12.55 21.33 -37.19
CA ALA A 246 12.17 21.09 -35.80
C ALA A 246 11.84 19.62 -35.48
N CYS A 247 11.54 18.81 -36.50
CA CYS A 247 11.24 17.39 -36.41
C CYS A 247 12.27 16.50 -37.12
N ALA A 248 13.43 17.04 -37.51
CA ALA A 248 14.39 16.38 -38.41
C ALA A 248 15.01 15.09 -37.85
N GLN A 249 15.16 14.98 -36.53
CA GLN A 249 15.70 13.77 -35.90
C GLN A 249 14.60 12.95 -35.22
N VAL A 250 13.74 13.61 -34.45
CA VAL A 250 12.61 13.03 -33.72
C VAL A 250 11.48 14.06 -33.68
N CYS A 251 10.25 13.64 -33.36
CA CYS A 251 9.14 14.58 -33.24
C CYS A 251 9.44 15.63 -32.16
N ARG A 252 9.25 16.92 -32.47
CA ARG A 252 9.44 18.02 -31.50
C ARG A 252 8.56 17.93 -30.25
N HIS A 253 7.50 17.12 -30.30
CA HIS A 253 6.59 16.87 -29.18
C HIS A 253 6.81 15.49 -28.53
N ALA A 254 7.80 14.72 -28.98
CA ALA A 254 8.20 13.47 -28.35
C ALA A 254 9.17 13.76 -27.18
N PRO A 255 8.92 13.20 -25.99
CA PRO A 255 9.85 13.28 -24.87
C PRO A 255 11.07 12.39 -25.13
N VAL A 256 12.18 12.98 -25.58
CA VAL A 256 13.42 12.24 -25.91
C VAL A 256 14.07 11.63 -24.67
N ARG A 257 14.02 12.34 -23.53
CA ARG A 257 14.59 11.87 -22.26
C ARG A 257 13.75 10.78 -21.59
N GLU A 258 12.52 10.60 -22.05
CA GLU A 258 11.52 9.72 -21.45
C GLU A 258 10.71 8.99 -22.53
N PRO A 259 11.39 8.16 -23.37
CA PRO A 259 10.79 7.62 -24.59
C PRO A 259 9.64 6.64 -24.34
N ALA A 260 9.53 6.08 -23.14
CA ALA A 260 8.44 5.18 -22.74
C ALA A 260 7.22 5.92 -22.14
N ALA A 261 7.29 7.23 -21.89
CA ALA A 261 6.16 7.98 -21.33
C ALA A 261 5.02 8.09 -22.36
N ARG A 262 3.79 7.82 -21.93
CA ARG A 262 2.59 7.92 -22.77
C ARG A 262 1.51 8.73 -22.06
N TYR A 263 0.54 9.21 -22.82
CA TYR A 263 -0.66 9.80 -22.24
C TYR A 263 -1.59 8.68 -21.77
N VAL A 264 -1.91 8.67 -20.49
CA VAL A 264 -2.79 7.71 -19.83
C VAL A 264 -4.02 8.45 -19.35
N TRP A 265 -5.20 8.02 -19.79
CA TRP A 265 -6.47 8.49 -19.23
C TRP A 265 -6.81 7.65 -18.01
N TYR A 266 -6.83 8.28 -16.83
CA TYR A 266 -7.20 7.60 -15.58
C TYR A 266 -8.63 7.97 -15.19
N SER A 267 -9.55 7.02 -15.34
CA SER A 267 -10.97 7.17 -14.98
C SER A 267 -11.29 6.81 -13.52
N GLY A 268 -10.27 6.73 -12.65
CA GLY A 268 -10.45 6.20 -11.30
C GLY A 268 -11.38 7.03 -10.43
N SER A 269 -12.34 6.36 -9.79
CA SER A 269 -13.33 6.92 -8.87
C SER A 269 -12.89 6.74 -7.41
N ASN A 270 -11.81 7.41 -6.99
CA ASN A 270 -11.42 7.43 -5.56
C ASN A 270 -12.00 8.65 -4.81
N GLY A 271 -12.80 9.47 -5.49
CA GLY A 271 -13.50 10.60 -4.88
C GLY A 271 -14.80 10.20 -4.17
N PRO A 272 -15.37 11.09 -3.34
CA PRO A 272 -16.67 10.86 -2.72
C PRO A 272 -17.73 10.51 -3.78
N GLN A 273 -18.72 9.69 -3.38
CA GLN A 273 -19.89 9.37 -4.17
C GLN A 273 -20.48 10.65 -4.81
N PRO A 274 -21.11 10.55 -6.00
CA PRO A 274 -21.70 11.70 -6.67
C PRO A 274 -22.56 12.49 -5.70
N SER A 275 -22.29 13.78 -5.57
CA SER A 275 -23.20 14.68 -4.85
C SER A 275 -24.61 14.51 -5.41
N PRO A 276 -25.68 14.57 -4.59
CA PRO A 276 -27.05 14.60 -5.10
C PRO A 276 -27.32 15.77 -6.07
N ASN A 277 -26.43 16.76 -6.14
CA ASN A 277 -26.45 17.83 -7.12
C ASN A 277 -25.70 17.51 -8.44
N THR A 278 -25.26 16.26 -8.64
CA THR A 278 -24.62 15.84 -9.89
C THR A 278 -25.66 15.82 -11.01
N PRO A 279 -25.42 16.47 -12.16
CA PRO A 279 -26.37 16.46 -13.28
C PRO A 279 -26.63 15.03 -13.76
N ALA A 280 -27.91 14.67 -13.87
CA ALA A 280 -28.33 13.43 -14.51
C ALA A 280 -28.13 13.51 -16.04
N PRO A 281 -27.92 12.38 -16.73
CA PRO A 281 -27.92 12.35 -18.18
C PRO A 281 -29.20 12.97 -18.74
N SER A 282 -29.09 13.82 -19.76
CA SER A 282 -30.24 14.45 -20.41
C SER A 282 -30.16 14.24 -21.92
N ALA A 283 -31.26 14.50 -22.63
CA ALA A 283 -31.28 14.44 -24.10
C ALA A 283 -30.24 15.38 -24.78
N ALA A 284 -29.74 16.39 -24.06
CA ALA A 284 -28.69 17.30 -24.54
C ALA A 284 -27.26 16.81 -24.24
N VAL A 285 -27.08 15.91 -23.27
CA VAL A 285 -25.79 15.30 -22.90
C VAL A 285 -26.05 13.82 -22.56
N PRO A 286 -26.17 12.95 -23.58
CA PRO A 286 -26.53 11.54 -23.39
C PRO A 286 -25.43 10.75 -22.65
N GLU A 287 -24.17 11.17 -22.78
CA GLU A 287 -23.06 10.63 -21.99
C GLU A 287 -22.24 11.77 -21.37
N PRO A 288 -22.39 12.07 -20.07
CA PRO A 288 -21.45 12.96 -19.40
C PRO A 288 -20.05 12.35 -19.52
N HIS A 289 -19.07 13.13 -20.00
CA HIS A 289 -17.70 12.65 -20.22
C HIS A 289 -17.21 11.81 -19.03
N PRO A 290 -16.61 10.63 -19.28
CA PRO A 290 -16.14 9.76 -18.21
C PRO A 290 -15.22 10.55 -17.29
N ARG A 291 -15.59 10.65 -16.01
CA ARG A 291 -14.80 11.35 -15.00
C ARG A 291 -13.41 10.75 -14.99
N GLY A 292 -12.40 11.61 -15.04
CA GLY A 292 -11.02 11.16 -15.06
C GLY A 292 -10.03 12.31 -15.17
N GLN A 293 -8.75 11.97 -15.04
CA GLN A 293 -7.65 12.88 -15.22
C GLN A 293 -6.69 12.31 -16.25
N GLY A 294 -6.32 13.14 -17.23
CA GLY A 294 -5.22 12.84 -18.13
C GLY A 294 -3.89 12.98 -17.41
N VAL A 295 -3.10 11.90 -17.39
CA VAL A 295 -1.74 11.89 -16.83
C VAL A 295 -0.78 11.55 -17.95
N TYR A 296 0.34 12.27 -18.00
CA TYR A 296 1.42 11.97 -18.94
C TYR A 296 2.57 11.32 -18.17
N GLY A 297 2.91 10.08 -18.51
CA GLY A 297 3.88 9.31 -17.74
C GLY A 297 3.75 7.81 -17.95
N TYR A 298 3.93 7.05 -16.87
CA TYR A 298 4.02 5.60 -16.90
C TYR A 298 2.96 4.99 -16.00
N LYS A 299 2.33 3.92 -16.48
CA LYS A 299 1.54 3.03 -15.63
C LYS A 299 2.45 1.88 -15.22
N SER A 300 2.88 1.87 -13.97
CA SER A 300 3.52 0.67 -13.42
C SER A 300 2.43 -0.24 -12.86
N MET A 301 2.24 -1.39 -13.48
CA MET A 301 1.52 -2.50 -12.85
C MET A 301 2.51 -3.29 -12.00
N ALA A 302 3.03 -2.64 -10.96
CA ALA A 302 3.80 -3.33 -9.94
C ALA A 302 2.83 -3.71 -8.82
N LEU A 303 2.83 -4.97 -8.41
CA LEU A 303 2.29 -5.39 -7.11
C LEU A 303 3.09 -4.80 -5.91
N CYS A 304 3.86 -3.72 -6.12
CA CYS A 304 4.90 -3.27 -5.21
C CYS A 304 4.62 -1.90 -4.60
N GLN A 305 5.06 -1.76 -3.34
CA GLN A 305 5.06 -0.58 -2.47
C GLN A 305 3.78 -0.19 -1.71
N ALA A 306 2.72 -0.98 -1.78
CA ALA A 306 1.52 -0.71 -0.98
C ALA A 306 1.25 -1.72 0.14
N THR A 307 2.15 -2.64 0.46
CA THR A 307 1.85 -3.73 1.42
C THR A 307 1.44 -3.23 2.80
N ILE A 308 2.20 -2.31 3.43
CA ILE A 308 1.83 -1.82 4.78
C ILE A 308 0.53 -1.00 4.72
N ARG A 309 0.32 -0.20 3.67
CA ARG A 309 -0.92 0.57 3.50
C ARG A 309 -2.13 -0.34 3.25
N ARG A 310 -1.97 -1.40 2.46
CA ARG A 310 -2.99 -2.42 2.18
C ARG A 310 -3.26 -3.29 3.41
N LEU A 311 -2.23 -3.59 4.22
CA LEU A 311 -2.35 -4.26 5.51
C LEU A 311 -3.18 -3.41 6.49
N CYS A 312 -2.79 -2.16 6.69
CA CYS A 312 -3.55 -1.23 7.52
C CYS A 312 -5.01 -1.12 7.04
N TRP A 313 -5.24 -1.02 5.74
CA TRP A 313 -6.60 -0.99 5.19
C TRP A 313 -7.39 -2.30 5.43
N ALA A 314 -6.78 -3.46 5.21
CA ALA A 314 -7.40 -4.76 5.46
C ALA A 314 -7.82 -4.93 6.93
N PHE A 315 -6.97 -4.49 7.86
CA PHE A 315 -7.28 -4.51 9.29
C PHE A 315 -8.32 -3.46 9.68
N SER A 316 -8.19 -2.22 9.23
CA SER A 316 -9.16 -1.16 9.53
C SER A 316 -10.57 -1.48 9.03
N GLY A 317 -10.70 -2.15 7.89
CA GLY A 317 -12.01 -2.60 7.37
C GLY A 317 -12.64 -3.69 8.24
N GLY A 318 -11.88 -4.71 8.63
CA GLY A 318 -12.38 -5.82 9.45
C GLY A 318 -12.68 -5.42 10.91
N ILE A 319 -11.86 -4.56 11.50
CA ILE A 319 -11.95 -4.20 12.93
C ILE A 319 -13.21 -3.37 13.26
N ARG A 320 -13.72 -2.57 12.31
CA ARG A 320 -14.95 -1.78 12.54
C ARG A 320 -16.17 -2.65 12.84
N GLY A 321 -16.18 -3.89 12.36
CA GLY A 321 -17.24 -4.87 12.66
C GLY A 321 -17.21 -5.41 14.09
N VAL A 322 -16.07 -5.32 14.79
CA VAL A 322 -15.82 -5.93 16.11
C VAL A 322 -16.41 -5.09 17.26
N ARG A 323 -16.55 -3.77 17.06
CA ARG A 323 -17.04 -2.87 18.10
C ARG A 323 -18.42 -3.33 18.61
N PRO A 324 -18.66 -3.34 19.93
CA PRO A 324 -19.98 -3.64 20.48
C PRO A 324 -21.03 -2.74 19.82
N ARG A 325 -22.09 -3.34 19.26
CA ARG A 325 -23.23 -2.55 18.82
C ARG A 325 -24.00 -2.15 20.06
N ASP A 326 -24.11 -0.84 20.30
CA ASP A 326 -25.04 -0.32 21.30
C ASP A 326 -26.43 -0.83 20.97
N LYS A 327 -26.96 -1.70 21.84
CA LYS A 327 -28.39 -1.85 21.98
C LYS A 327 -28.87 -0.55 22.60
N ARG A 328 -29.31 0.40 21.78
CA ARG A 328 -30.14 1.50 22.29
C ARG A 328 -31.33 0.85 23.00
N ALA A 329 -31.40 1.08 24.31
CA ALA A 329 -32.61 0.90 25.09
C ALA A 329 -33.68 1.91 24.64
#